data_AF-A0A2P4Y9T7-F1
#
_entry.id   AF-A0A2P4Y9T7-F1
#
_cell.length_a   1.000
_cell.length_b   1.000
_cell.length_c   1.000
_cell.angle_alpha   90.00
_cell.angle_beta   90.00
_cell.angle_gamma   90.00
#
_symmetry.space_group_name_H-M   'P 1'
#
loop_
_entity.id
_entity.type
_entity.pdbx_description
1 polymer ?
#
loop_
_entity_poly.entity_id
_entity_poly.type
_entity_poly.pdbx_seq_one_letter_code
_entity_poly.pdbx_strand_id
1 'polypeptide(L)'
;MSELKEFAGREGDEDRARAWLSKVKSAFMRDQAPDEEKCLVFGDLLTGSARKWYQQLSRTTRSAWKDLLRSFQLYLRKFDESMWNTSLKLSMTAIL
;
A
#
# COMPACT_ATOMS: atom_id res chain seq x y z
N MET A 1 12.40 -6.08 -12.47
CA MET A 1 11.76 -6.09 -11.14
C MET A 1 12.69 -5.85 -9.93
N SER A 2 14.01 -6.09 -10.00
CA SER A 2 14.96 -5.95 -8.85
C SER A 2 15.15 -4.54 -8.26
N GLU A 3 14.50 -3.50 -8.81
CA GLU A 3 14.59 -2.11 -8.34
C GLU A 3 13.44 -1.71 -7.38
N LEU A 4 12.41 -2.56 -7.28
CA LEU A 4 11.25 -2.27 -6.45
C LEU A 4 11.58 -2.57 -4.99
N LYS A 5 11.54 -1.53 -4.16
CA LYS A 5 11.72 -1.66 -2.71
C LYS A 5 10.45 -2.21 -2.07
N GLU A 6 10.63 -2.90 -0.95
CA GLU A 6 9.52 -3.36 -0.12
C GLU A 6 8.77 -2.19 0.52
N PHE A 7 7.48 -2.39 0.79
CA PHE A 7 6.61 -1.42 1.46
C PHE A 7 5.98 -2.02 2.72
N ALA A 8 6.34 -1.47 3.88
CA ALA A 8 5.90 -1.97 5.18
C ALA A 8 4.56 -1.38 5.66
N GLY A 9 4.05 -0.34 5.00
CA GLY A 9 2.87 0.42 5.46
C GLY A 9 3.11 1.18 6.76
N ARG A 10 4.35 1.63 7.02
CA ARG A 10 4.72 2.41 8.21
C ARG A 10 5.48 3.70 7.88
N GLU A 11 5.62 4.01 6.60
CA GLU A 11 6.17 5.29 6.17
C GLU A 11 5.06 6.32 6.38
N GLY A 12 5.15 7.13 7.44
CA GLY A 12 4.15 8.13 7.81
C GLY A 12 4.09 9.31 6.83
N ASP A 13 4.21 9.03 5.54
CA ASP A 13 4.34 9.97 4.44
C ASP A 13 3.52 9.44 3.27
N GLU A 14 2.33 10.02 3.10
CA GLU A 14 1.39 9.67 2.04
C GLU A 14 2.02 9.87 0.64
N ASP A 15 2.86 10.89 0.49
CA ASP A 15 3.58 11.16 -0.76
C ASP A 15 4.58 10.06 -1.08
N ARG A 16 5.28 9.53 -0.08
CA ARG A 16 6.14 8.36 -0.27
C ARG A 16 5.37 7.12 -0.66
N ALA A 17 4.21 6.86 -0.03
CA ALA A 17 3.37 5.73 -0.40
C ALA A 17 2.81 5.87 -1.83
N ARG A 18 2.40 7.08 -2.23
CA ARG A 18 1.99 7.39 -3.60
C ARG A 18 3.14 7.24 -4.59
N ALA A 19 4.33 7.75 -4.27
CA ALA A 19 5.52 7.66 -5.11
C ALA A 19 5.96 6.21 -5.29
N TRP A 20 5.92 5.41 -4.22
CA TRP A 20 6.16 3.97 -4.28
C TRP A 20 5.16 3.28 -5.20
N LEU A 21 3.86 3.55 -5.03
CA LEU A 21 2.81 2.96 -5.87
C LEU A 21 2.98 3.32 -7.35
N SER A 22 3.37 4.57 -7.64
CA SER A 22 3.65 5.03 -9.01
C SER A 22 4.85 4.28 -9.61
N LYS A 23 5.93 4.07 -8.85
CA LYS A 23 7.08 3.27 -9.32
C LYS A 23 6.69 1.83 -9.63
N VAL A 24 5.90 1.18 -8.77
CA VAL A 24 5.41 -0.17 -9.00
C VAL A 24 4.55 -0.25 -10.26
N LYS A 25 3.61 0.68 -10.45
CA LYS A 25 2.80 0.78 -11.66
C LYS A 25 3.65 0.94 -12.91
N SER A 26 4.63 1.84 -12.89
CA SER A 26 5.54 2.06 -14.03
C SER A 26 6.37 0.83 -14.36
N ALA A 27 6.89 0.12 -13.36
CA ALA A 27 7.65 -1.10 -13.55
C ALA A 27 6.79 -2.20 -14.20
N PHE A 28 5.56 -2.41 -13.71
CA PHE A 28 4.64 -3.40 -14.28
C PHE A 28 4.14 -3.04 -15.68
N MET A 29 4.01 -1.74 -16.00
CA MET A 29 3.69 -1.30 -17.36
C MET A 29 4.84 -1.56 -18.34
N ARG A 30 6.09 -1.31 -17.91
CA ARG A 30 7.28 -1.61 -18.72
C ARG A 30 7.45 -3.10 -18.97
N ASP A 31 7.25 -3.91 -17.93
CA ASP A 31 7.50 -5.34 -17.96
C ASP A 31 6.32 -6.12 -18.61
N GLN A 32 5.21 -5.44 -18.99
CA GLN A 32 4.01 -6.00 -19.65
C GLN A 32 3.42 -7.26 -18.95
N ALA A 33 3.61 -7.38 -17.65
CA ALA A 33 3.19 -8.55 -16.89
C ALA A 33 1.66 -8.74 -16.92
N PRO A 34 1.14 -9.98 -16.97
CA PRO A 34 -0.29 -10.25 -16.80
C PRO A 34 -0.76 -9.85 -15.40
N ASP A 35 -2.04 -9.52 -15.26
CA ASP A 35 -2.57 -8.96 -14.00
C ASP A 35 -2.40 -9.91 -12.81
N GLU A 36 -2.47 -11.22 -13.03
CA GLU A 36 -2.28 -12.23 -11.99
C GLU A 36 -0.84 -12.20 -11.45
N GLU A 37 0.16 -12.10 -12.34
CA GLU A 37 1.58 -11.94 -11.96
C GLU A 37 1.82 -10.60 -11.26
N LYS A 38 1.24 -9.50 -11.77
CA LYS A 38 1.34 -8.18 -11.11
C LYS A 38 0.83 -8.24 -9.67
N CYS A 39 -0.29 -8.92 -9.42
CA CYS A 39 -0.85 -9.03 -8.08
C CYS A 39 0.02 -9.89 -7.16
N LEU A 40 0.57 -11.00 -7.65
CA LEU A 40 1.49 -11.85 -6.89
C LEU A 40 2.75 -11.05 -6.47
N VAL A 41 3.42 -10.43 -7.44
CA VAL A 41 4.62 -9.62 -7.19
C VAL A 41 4.29 -8.45 -6.26
N PHE A 42 3.14 -7.80 -6.45
CA PHE A 42 2.71 -6.73 -5.56
C PHE A 42 2.60 -7.22 -4.11
N GLY A 43 2.01 -8.39 -3.88
CA GLY A 43 1.92 -9.01 -2.56
C GLY A 43 3.28 -9.31 -1.93
N ASP A 44 4.25 -9.75 -2.73
CA ASP A 44 5.61 -10.06 -2.27
C ASP A 44 6.41 -8.80 -1.90
N LEU A 45 6.12 -7.67 -2.55
CA LEU A 45 6.71 -6.37 -2.21
C LEU A 45 6.14 -5.77 -0.92
N LEU A 46 5.05 -6.32 -0.36
CA LEU A 46 4.47 -5.83 0.88
C LEU A 46 5.08 -6.54 2.08
N THR A 47 5.38 -5.77 3.12
CA THR A 47 5.84 -6.27 4.41
C THR A 47 5.02 -5.68 5.56
N GLY A 48 5.24 -6.18 6.77
CA GLY A 48 4.59 -5.65 7.98
C GLY A 48 3.07 -5.56 7.90
N SER A 49 2.54 -4.37 8.20
CA SER A 49 1.09 -4.11 8.23
C SER A 49 0.45 -4.19 6.84
N ALA A 50 1.18 -3.77 5.80
CA ALA A 50 0.68 -3.82 4.43
C ALA A 50 0.55 -5.27 3.94
N ARG A 51 1.48 -6.16 4.32
CA ARG A 51 1.37 -7.60 3.98
C ARG A 51 0.16 -8.25 4.66
N LYS A 52 -0.07 -7.92 5.93
CA LYS A 52 -1.25 -8.41 6.67
C LYS A 52 -2.55 -7.95 6.03
N TRP A 53 -2.64 -6.68 5.64
CA TRP A 53 -3.78 -6.16 4.88
C TRP A 53 -4.00 -6.93 3.58
N TYR A 54 -2.94 -7.16 2.80
CA TYR A 54 -3.03 -7.89 1.53
C TYR A 54 -3.55 -9.32 1.73
N GLN A 55 -3.07 -10.03 2.76
CA GLN A 55 -3.53 -11.38 3.09
C GLN A 55 -5.01 -11.46 3.50
N GLN A 56 -5.60 -10.36 3.99
CA GLN A 56 -7.02 -10.28 4.34
C GLN A 56 -7.93 -10.08 3.13
N LEU A 57 -7.38 -9.71 1.96
CA LEU A 57 -8.16 -9.53 0.76
C LEU A 57 -8.67 -10.86 0.21
N SER A 58 -9.87 -10.83 -0.36
CA SER A 58 -10.45 -11.97 -1.06
C SER A 58 -9.55 -12.39 -2.24
N ARG A 59 -9.67 -13.66 -2.65
CA ARG A 59 -8.93 -14.17 -3.80
C ARG A 59 -9.24 -13.38 -5.08
N THR A 60 -10.48 -12.96 -5.27
CA THR A 60 -10.92 -12.19 -6.45
C THR A 60 -10.24 -10.82 -6.52
N THR A 61 -10.14 -10.11 -5.38
CA THR A 61 -9.42 -8.84 -5.31
C THR A 61 -7.91 -9.03 -5.52
N ARG A 62 -7.33 -10.14 -5.04
CA ARG A 62 -5.90 -10.48 -5.22
C ARG A 62 -5.54 -11.03 -6.60
N SER A 63 -6.50 -11.26 -7.49
CA SER A 63 -6.23 -11.70 -8.88
C SER A 63 -6.53 -10.61 -9.91
N ALA A 64 -7.18 -9.52 -9.51
CA ALA A 64 -7.56 -8.42 -10.38
C ALA A 64 -6.76 -7.15 -10.03
N TRP A 65 -5.80 -6.79 -10.88
CA TRP A 65 -4.88 -5.68 -10.64
C TRP A 65 -5.59 -4.35 -10.37
N LYS A 66 -6.67 -4.07 -11.12
CA LYS A 66 -7.47 -2.84 -10.94
C LYS A 66 -8.15 -2.78 -9.58
N ASP A 67 -8.73 -3.89 -9.12
CA ASP A 67 -9.43 -3.94 -7.84
C ASP A 67 -8.46 -3.93 -6.65
N LEU A 68 -7.31 -4.59 -6.81
CA LEU A 68 -6.20 -4.53 -5.86
C LEU A 68 -5.71 -3.10 -5.65
N LEU A 69 -5.45 -2.37 -6.75
CA LEU A 69 -5.00 -0.98 -6.70
C LEU A 69 -6.01 -0.06 -6.01
N ARG A 70 -7.30 -0.20 -6.33
CA ARG A 70 -8.36 0.59 -5.69
C ARG A 70 -8.43 0.31 -4.18
N SER A 71 -8.35 -0.96 -3.80
CA SER A 71 -8.37 -1.37 -2.39
C SER A 71 -7.14 -0.83 -1.65
N PHE A 72 -5.96 -0.84 -2.29
CA PHE A 72 -4.74 -0.30 -1.71
C PHE A 72 -4.80 1.21 -1.51
N GLN A 73 -5.36 1.97 -2.45
CA GLN A 73 -5.58 3.40 -2.28
C GLN A 73 -6.49 3.72 -1.08
N LEU A 74 -7.53 2.91 -0.87
CA LEU A 74 -8.39 3.04 0.32
C LEU A 74 -7.64 2.71 1.61
N TYR A 75 -6.77 1.70 1.58
CA TYR A 75 -5.89 1.38 2.70
C TYR A 75 -4.96 2.55 3.06
N LEU A 76 -4.31 3.17 2.06
CA LEU A 76 -3.44 4.34 2.28
C LEU A 76 -4.21 5.52 2.88
N ARG A 77 -5.42 5.82 2.37
CA ARG A 77 -6.27 6.90 2.91
C ARG A 77 -6.70 6.66 4.36
N LYS A 78 -7.12 5.43 4.69
CA LYS A 78 -7.51 5.06 6.07
C LYS A 78 -6.32 5.07 7.03
N PHE A 79 -5.14 4.74 6.54
CA PHE A 79 -3.92 4.78 7.34
C PHE A 79 -3.60 6.23 7.75
N ASP A 80 -3.71 7.19 6.82
CA ASP A 80 -3.50 8.62 7.09
C ASP A 80 -4.51 9.19 8.09
N GLU A 81 -5.82 8.94 7.91
CA GLU A 81 -6.86 9.37 8.85
C GLU A 81 -6.64 8.84 10.27
N SER A 82 -6.12 7.61 10.40
CA SER A 82 -5.82 7.01 11.71
C SER A 82 -4.61 7.63 12.40
N MET A 83 -3.59 8.04 11.63
CA MET A 83 -2.44 8.77 12.16
C MET A 83 -2.81 10.20 12.54
N TRP A 84 -3.59 10.91 11.71
CA TRP A 84 -4.09 12.25 12.03
C TRP A 84 -4.89 12.26 13.34
N ASN A 85 -5.82 11.32 13.52
CA ASN A 85 -6.59 11.19 14.74
C ASN A 85 -5.74 10.81 15.97
N THR A 86 -4.68 10.03 15.77
CA THR A 86 -3.76 9.67 16.86
C THR A 86 -2.86 10.86 17.22
N SER A 87 -2.36 11.59 16.22
CA SER A 87 -1.51 12.77 16.41
C SER A 87 -2.28 13.92 17.07
N LEU A 88 -3.54 14.15 16.68
CA LEU A 88 -4.46 15.09 17.34
C LEU A 88 -4.72 14.70 18.81
N LYS A 89 -4.94 13.42 19.09
CA LYS A 89 -5.12 12.93 20.47
C LYS A 89 -3.86 13.15 21.30
N LEU A 90 -2.69 12.81 20.77
CA LEU A 90 -1.42 13.00 21.47
C LEU A 90 -1.10 14.49 21.70
N SER A 91 -1.39 15.37 20.73
CA SER A 91 -1.21 16.82 20.92
C SER A 91 -2.18 17.43 21.91
N MET A 92 -3.42 16.92 21.99
CA MET A 92 -4.39 17.36 23.00
C MET A 92 -4.04 16.89 24.42
N THR A 93 -3.38 15.72 24.55
CA THR A 93 -2.98 15.19 25.86
C THR A 93 -1.74 15.90 26.41
N ALA A 94 -0.91 16.50 25.55
CA ALA A 94 0.31 17.22 25.95
C ALA A 94 0.07 18.68 26.40
N ILE A 95 -1.16 19.19 26.28
CA ILE A 95 -1.54 20.57 26.66
C ILE A 95 -2.32 20.58 28.00
N LEU A 96 -2.49 19.43 28.65
CA LEU A 96 -3.02 19.29 30.03
C LEU A 96 -1.90 18.85 30.97
#